data_AF-A0A916F5U4-F1
#
_entry.id   AF-A0A916F5U4-F1
#
_cell.length_a   1.000
_cell.length_b   1.000
_cell.length_c   1.000
_cell.angle_alpha   90.00
_cell.angle_beta   90.00
_cell.angle_gamma   90.00
#
_symmetry.space_group_name_H-M   'P 1'
#
loop_
_entity.id
_entity.type
_entity.pdbx_description
1 polymer ?
#
loop_
_entity_poly.entity_id
_entity_poly.type
_entity_poly.pdbx_seq_one_letter_code
_entity_poly.pdbx_strand_id
1 'polypeptide(L)' 'LTPAQEVVVVELRKTLLLPLDDLLVVTREFIHPE' A
#
# COMPACT_ATOMS: atom_id res chain seq x y z
N LEU A 1 3.94 1.13 -9.64
CA LEU A 1 4.53 0.45 -8.46
C LEU A 1 5.80 -0.28 -8.88
N THR A 2 6.92 0.02 -8.25
CA THR A 2 8.16 -0.75 -8.42
C THR A 2 8.09 -2.04 -7.58
N PRO A 3 8.90 -3.08 -7.89
CA PRO A 3 8.91 -4.32 -7.11
C PRO A 3 9.18 -4.09 -5.61
N ALA A 4 9.98 -3.08 -5.26
CA ALA A 4 10.24 -2.72 -3.88
C ALA A 4 9.01 -2.14 -3.17
N GLN A 5 8.21 -1.33 -3.86
CA GLN A 5 6.98 -0.74 -3.30
C GLN A 5 5.89 -1.78 -3.07
N GLU A 6 5.77 -2.78 -3.95
CA GLU A 6 4.80 -3.87 -3.79
C GLU A 6 5.04 -4.65 -2.49
N VAL A 7 6.31 -4.92 -2.14
CA VAL A 7 6.66 -5.58 -0.88
C VAL A 7 6.18 -4.77 0.32
N VAL A 8 6.34 -3.44 0.29
CA VAL A 8 5.84 -2.56 1.36
C VAL A 8 4.32 -2.63 1.46
N VAL A 9 3.59 -2.57 0.34
CA VAL A 9 2.12 -2.66 0.33
C VAL A 9 1.64 -4.01 0.90
N VAL A 10 2.33 -5.10 0.58
CA VAL A 10 2.01 -6.44 1.10
C VAL A 10 2.18 -6.51 2.62
N GLU A 11 3.25 -5.94 3.16
CA GLU A 11 3.46 -5.89 4.61
C GLU A 11 2.45 -4.95 5.31
N LEU A 12 2.09 -3.82 4.69
CA LEU A 12 1.02 -2.95 5.20
C LEU A 12 -0.34 -3.66 5.25
N ARG A 13 -0.67 -4.47 4.25
CA ARG A 13 -1.91 -5.28 4.25
C ARG A 13 -1.94 -6.28 5.42
N LYS A 14 -0.82 -6.95 5.70
CA LYS A 14 -0.72 -7.95 6.78
C LYS A 14 -0.76 -7.32 8.17
N THR A 15 -0.24 -6.10 8.32
CA THR A 15 -0.10 -5.41 9.60
C THR A 15 -1.31 -4.56 9.96
N LEU A 16 -1.79 -3.75 9.02
CA LEU A 16 -2.87 -2.78 9.28
C LEU A 16 -4.27 -3.38 9.13
N LEU A 17 -4.40 -4.50 8.39
CA LEU A 17 -5.66 -5.21 8.14
C LEU A 17 -6.80 -4.29 7.65
N LEU A 18 -6.44 -3.23 6.92
CA LEU A 18 -7.38 -2.26 6.38
C LEU A 18 -8.22 -2.88 5.26
N PRO A 19 -9.46 -2.37 5.05
CA PRO A 19 -10.18 -2.58 3.82
C PRO A 19 -9.33 -2.24 2.59
N LEU A 20 -9.57 -2.95 1.47
CA LEU A 20 -8.78 -2.78 0.25
C LEU A 20 -8.83 -1.34 -0.28
N ASP A 21 -9.98 -0.69 -0.18
CA ASP A 21 -10.18 0.69 -0.62
C ASP A 21 -9.32 1.67 0.19
N ASP A 22 -9.25 1.50 1.51
CA ASP A 22 -8.41 2.32 2.38
C ASP A 22 -6.92 2.06 2.12
N LEU A 23 -6.53 0.79 1.92
CA LEU A 23 -5.16 0.44 1.55
C LEU A 23 -4.76 1.05 0.20
N LEU A 24 -5.70 1.16 -0.74
CA LEU A 24 -5.50 1.81 -2.04
C LEU A 24 -5.23 3.31 -1.89
N VAL A 25 -5.98 4.00 -1.01
CA VAL A 25 -5.72 5.41 -0.70
C VAL A 25 -4.33 5.56 -0.10
N VAL A 26 -3.96 4.76 0.90
CA VAL A 26 -2.62 4.81 1.52
C VAL A 26 -1.52 4.54 0.50
N THR A 27 -1.73 3.56 -0.38
CA THR A 27 -0.75 3.21 -1.43
C THR A 27 -0.56 4.37 -2.40
N ARG A 28 -1.63 5.04 -2.84
CA ARG A 28 -1.53 6.20 -3.74
C ARG A 28 -0.91 7.41 -3.06
N GLU A 29 -1.36 7.76 -1.85
CA GLU A 29 -0.90 8.97 -1.17
C GLU A 29 0.55 8.88 -0.69
N PHE A 30 1.00 7.70 -0.23
CA PHE A 30 2.29 7.58 0.46
C PHE A 30 3.32 6.72 -0.25
N ILE A 31 2.89 5.77 -1.12
CA ILE A 31 3.81 4.84 -1.79
C ILE A 31 3.95 5.17 -3.28
N HIS A 32 2.90 5.67 -3.93
CA HIS A 32 2.89 6.02 -5.34
C HIS A 32 2.14 7.34 -5.61
N PRO A 33 2.69 8.49 -5.17
CA PRO A 33 2.05 9.80 -5.27
C PRO A 33 2.09 10.44 -6.67
N GLU A 34 2.44 9.68 -7.72
CA GLU A 34 2.59 10.15 -9.10
C GLU A 34 1.80 9.27 -10.08
#